data_AF-W1PD67-F1
#
_entry.id   AF-W1PD67-F1
#
_cell.length_a   1.000
_cell.length_b   1.000
_cell.length_c   1.000
_cell.angle_alpha   90.00
_cell.angle_beta   90.00
_cell.angle_gamma   90.00
#
_symmetry.space_group_name_H-M   'P 1'
#
loop_
_entity.id
_entity.type
_entity.pdbx_description
1 polymer ?
#
loop_
_entity_poly.entity_id
_entity_poly.type
_entity_poly.pdbx_seq_one_letter_code
_entity_poly.pdbx_strand_id
1 'polypeptide(L)'
;MYMGTASELFVPYMDPSNAWYFKTFMDAGEYGLGLLAMPLDRLNDCSRSSYYMDAVFVGSDGIPYVRPDVICISERDAGGADKER
;
A
#
# COMPACT_ATOMS: atom_id res chain seq x y z
N MET A 1 -20.04 5.85 -3.10
CA MET A 1 -19.21 5.46 -1.93
C MET A 1 -18.79 6.73 -1.23
N TYR A 2 -19.03 6.88 0.08
CA TYR A 2 -18.61 8.07 0.85
C TYR A 2 -17.14 7.99 1.27
N MET A 3 -16.70 6.82 1.72
CA MET A 3 -15.32 6.54 2.12
C MET A 3 -15.00 5.07 1.86
N GLY A 4 -13.78 4.78 1.40
CA GLY A 4 -13.26 3.43 1.23
C GLY A 4 -11.76 3.41 1.53
N THR A 5 -11.35 2.54 2.44
CA THR A 5 -9.96 2.42 2.92
C THR A 5 -9.65 0.95 3.24
N ALA A 6 -8.38 0.55 3.15
CA ALA A 6 -7.92 -0.70 3.75
C ALA A 6 -7.84 -0.51 5.27
N SER A 7 -8.77 -1.11 6.01
CA SER A 7 -8.85 -0.90 7.47
C SER A 7 -7.81 -1.72 8.24
N GLU A 8 -7.58 -2.97 7.82
CA GLU A 8 -6.68 -3.91 8.48
C GLU A 8 -6.27 -5.03 7.51
N LEU A 9 -5.13 -5.66 7.77
CA LEU A 9 -4.66 -6.86 7.09
C LEU A 9 -4.15 -7.88 8.14
N PHE A 10 -4.76 -9.06 8.17
CA PHE A 10 -4.43 -10.14 9.09
C PHE A 10 -3.67 -11.27 8.38
N VAL A 11 -2.44 -11.57 8.84
CA VAL A 11 -1.56 -12.57 8.23
C VAL A 11 -1.15 -13.63 9.26
N PRO A 12 -1.96 -14.70 9.44
CA PRO A 12 -1.66 -15.78 10.37
C PRO A 12 -0.77 -16.86 9.76
N TYR A 13 0.28 -17.25 10.49
CA TYR A 13 1.07 -18.45 10.17
C TYR A 13 0.40 -19.70 10.76
N MET A 14 0.47 -20.83 10.05
CA MET A 14 -0.17 -22.10 10.42
C MET A 14 0.80 -23.15 10.98
N ASP A 15 2.02 -22.74 11.37
CA ASP A 15 3.00 -23.63 12.01
C ASP A 15 2.85 -23.55 13.55
N PRO A 16 2.48 -24.66 14.23
CA PRO A 16 2.27 -24.68 15.68
C PRO A 16 3.56 -24.74 16.50
N SER A 17 4.73 -24.83 15.88
CA SER A 17 6.00 -24.87 16.60
C SER A 17 6.28 -23.57 17.36
N ASN A 18 7.10 -23.66 18.41
CA ASN A 18 7.35 -22.55 19.34
C ASN A 18 7.86 -21.26 18.67
N ALA A 19 8.46 -21.34 17.48
CA ALA A 19 8.98 -20.19 16.75
C ALA A 19 7.92 -19.48 15.88
N TRP A 20 6.72 -20.06 15.73
CA TRP A 20 5.73 -19.63 14.75
C TRP A 20 4.32 -19.46 15.30
N TYR A 21 3.95 -20.15 16.39
CA TYR A 21 2.57 -20.15 16.91
C TYR A 21 2.01 -18.75 17.23
N PHE A 22 2.86 -17.78 17.55
CA PHE A 22 2.47 -16.41 17.90
C PHE A 22 2.52 -15.43 16.72
N LYS A 23 2.97 -15.87 15.53
CA LYS A 23 3.12 -15.01 14.36
C LYS A 23 1.79 -14.87 13.65
N THR A 24 1.04 -13.85 14.02
CA THR A 24 -0.23 -13.49 13.38
C THR A 24 -0.29 -11.98 13.24
N PHE A 25 0.31 -11.46 12.18
CA PHE A 25 0.48 -10.01 12.02
C PHE A 25 -0.86 -9.31 11.76
N MET A 26 -1.02 -8.14 12.35
CA MET A 26 -2.07 -7.17 12.04
C MET A 26 -1.38 -5.95 11.43
N ASP A 27 -1.14 -5.94 10.11
CA ASP A 27 -0.18 -5.03 9.49
C ASP A 27 -0.53 -3.55 9.68
N ALA A 28 -1.82 -3.20 9.61
CA ALA A 28 -2.25 -1.81 9.78
C ALA A 28 -2.18 -1.39 11.25
N GLY A 29 -2.64 -2.23 12.17
CA GLY A 29 -2.65 -1.93 13.60
C GLY A 29 -1.27 -1.98 14.27
N GLU A 30 -0.40 -2.89 13.85
CA GLU A 30 0.91 -3.12 14.49
C GLU A 30 2.03 -2.28 13.86
N TYR A 31 2.00 -2.08 12.53
CA TYR A 31 3.09 -1.42 11.81
C TYR A 31 2.66 -0.18 11.03
N GLY A 32 1.39 -0.10 10.62
CA GLY A 32 0.83 1.00 9.84
C GLY A 32 1.15 0.90 8.36
N LEU A 33 0.15 0.56 7.55
CA LEU A 33 0.28 0.41 6.09
C LEU A 33 0.89 1.66 5.41
N GLY A 34 0.50 2.86 5.85
CA GLY A 34 1.07 4.11 5.33
C GLY A 34 2.51 4.35 5.77
N LEU A 35 2.84 4.06 7.04
CA LEU A 35 4.18 4.25 7.58
C LEU A 35 5.22 3.34 6.90
N LEU A 36 4.79 2.18 6.41
CA LEU A 36 5.63 1.24 5.66
C LEU A 36 5.58 1.42 4.13
N ALA A 37 4.77 2.34 3.59
CA ALA A 37 4.64 2.53 2.14
C ALA A 37 5.93 3.04 1.49
N MET A 38 6.51 2.33 0.52
CA MET A 38 7.77 2.75 -0.11
C MET A 38 7.54 3.76 -1.25
N PRO A 39 8.53 4.61 -1.57
CA PRO A 39 8.54 5.37 -2.83
C PRO A 39 8.44 4.43 -4.03
N LEU A 40 7.60 4.77 -4.99
CA LEU A 40 7.36 3.98 -6.19
C LEU A 40 8.52 4.16 -7.19
N ASP A 41 8.98 3.06 -7.77
CA ASP A 41 9.96 3.09 -8.85
C ASP A 41 9.28 3.41 -10.18
N ARG A 42 9.73 4.50 -10.82
CA ARG A 42 9.11 5.04 -12.03
C ARG A 42 9.28 4.05 -13.17
N LEU A 43 8.21 3.82 -13.93
CA LEU A 43 8.12 2.86 -15.05
C LEU A 43 8.09 1.37 -14.66
N ASN A 44 8.57 1.01 -13.47
CA ASN A 44 8.50 -0.36 -12.97
C ASN A 44 7.17 -0.61 -12.25
N ASP A 45 6.83 0.27 -11.30
CA ASP A 45 5.64 0.11 -10.46
C ASP A 45 4.40 0.73 -11.12
N CYS A 46 4.59 1.82 -11.86
CA CYS A 46 3.49 2.58 -12.50
C CYS A 46 3.74 2.82 -13.99
N SER A 47 2.68 3.19 -14.73
CA SER A 47 2.77 3.42 -16.18
C SER A 47 3.61 4.66 -16.51
N ARG A 48 4.04 4.77 -17.77
CA ARG A 48 4.90 5.88 -18.23
C ARG A 48 4.29 7.26 -18.07
N SER A 49 2.96 7.39 -18.15
CA SER A 49 2.24 8.66 -18.04
C SER A 49 1.52 8.80 -16.69
N SER A 50 2.16 8.33 -15.61
CA SER A 50 1.61 8.41 -14.25
C SER A 50 1.94 9.75 -13.57
N TYR A 51 0.97 10.30 -12.84
CA TYR A 51 1.19 11.39 -11.91
C TYR A 51 1.51 10.84 -10.53
N TYR A 52 2.55 11.34 -9.88
CA TYR A 52 2.99 10.87 -8.56
C TYR A 52 2.64 11.90 -7.48
N MET A 53 2.32 11.40 -6.28
CA MET A 53 2.02 12.22 -5.11
C MET A 53 2.85 11.78 -3.93
N ASP A 54 3.33 12.79 -3.21
CA ASP A 54 4.04 12.62 -1.95
C ASP A 54 3.05 12.52 -0.79
N ALA A 55 3.46 11.87 0.30
CA ALA A 55 2.72 11.89 1.55
C ALA A 55 3.60 12.40 2.69
N VAL A 56 2.96 13.04 3.67
CA VAL A 56 3.61 13.52 4.89
C VAL A 56 3.24 12.59 6.03
N PHE A 57 4.26 12.08 6.72
CA PHE A 57 4.13 11.21 7.88
C PHE A 57 4.81 11.84 9.08
N VAL A 58 4.60 11.27 10.26
CA VAL A 58 5.21 11.72 11.52
C VAL A 58 6.11 10.60 12.04
N GLY A 59 7.36 10.94 12.36
CA GLY A 59 8.31 10.01 12.97
C GLY A 59 7.96 9.71 14.43
N SER A 60 8.61 8.71 15.02
CA SER A 60 8.44 8.38 16.44
C SER A 60 8.91 9.48 17.39
N ASP A 61 9.74 10.39 16.89
CA ASP A 61 10.18 11.63 17.53
C ASP A 61 9.17 12.77 17.41
N GLY A 62 8.05 12.57 16.69
CA GLY A 62 7.04 13.57 16.44
C GLY A 62 7.38 14.54 15.30
N ILE A 63 8.51 14.35 14.60
CA ILE A 63 8.92 15.23 13.52
C ILE A 63 8.25 14.80 12.21
N PRO A 64 7.61 15.73 11.47
CA PRO A 64 7.04 15.40 10.19
C PRO A 64 8.13 15.17 9.13
N TYR A 65 7.95 14.15 8.30
CA TYR A 65 8.82 13.89 7.15
C TYR A 65 7.98 13.62 5.90
N VAL A 66 8.52 14.00 4.75
CA VAL A 66 7.91 13.76 3.44
C VAL A 66 8.46 12.47 2.89
N ARG A 67 7.56 11.58 2.43
CA ARG A 67 7.94 10.43 1.62
C ARG A 67 7.50 10.68 0.17
N PRO A 68 8.44 10.77 -0.78
CA PRO A 68 8.12 11.14 -2.14
C PRO A 68 7.51 9.97 -2.91
N ASP A 69 6.73 10.29 -3.95
CA ASP A 69 6.25 9.35 -4.96
C ASP A 69 5.58 8.08 -4.37
N VAL A 70 4.77 8.19 -3.31
CA VAL A 70 4.13 7.04 -2.64
C VAL A 70 2.78 6.63 -3.21
N ILE A 71 2.16 7.51 -3.99
CA ILE A 71 0.91 7.24 -4.71
C ILE A 71 1.13 7.61 -6.17
N CYS A 72 0.67 6.75 -7.09
CA CYS A 72 0.61 7.08 -8.52
C CYS A 72 -0.82 6.99 -9.06
N ILE A 73 -1.15 7.90 -9.97
CA ILE A 73 -2.40 7.90 -10.72
C ILE A 73 -2.07 7.74 -12.20
N SER A 74 -2.66 6.74 -12.84
CA SER A 74 -2.40 6.42 -14.23
C SER A 74 -3.68 5.98 -14.95
N GLU A 75 -3.81 6.37 -16.21
CA GLU A 75 -4.77 5.75 -17.12
C GLU A 75 -4.22 4.41 -17.61
N ARG A 76 -5.10 3.42 -17.71
CA ARG A 76 -4.83 2.09 -18.26
C ARG A 76 -6.01 1.70 -19.13
N ASP A 77 -5.73 1.14 -20.31
CA ASP A 77 -6.75 0.47 -21.10
C ASP A 77 -7.16 -0.81 -20.36
N ALA A 78 -8.43 -0.90 -19.96
CA ALA A 78 -8.99 -2.04 -19.25
C ALA A 78 -9.43 -3.18 -20.20
N GLY A 79 -9.22 -3.03 -21.50
CA GLY A 79 -9.74 -3.92 -22.53
C GLY A 79 -11.15 -3.54 -23.00
N GLY A 80 -11.67 -4.30 -23.96
CA GLY A 80 -12.98 -4.04 -24.56
C GLY A 80 -14.11 -4.33 -23.59
N ALA A 81 -14.82 -3.30 -23.14
CA ALA A 81 -15.97 -3.42 -22.23
C ALA A 81 -17.14 -4.17 -22.88
N ASP A 82 -17.19 -4.30 -24.20
CA ASP A 82 -18.08 -5.17 -24.96
C ASP A 82 -17.42 -5.56 -26.29
N LYS A 83 -17.12 -6.85 -26.51
CA LYS A 83 -16.81 -7.41 -27.84
C LYS A 83 -17.89 -8.39 -28.27
N GLU A 84 -19.08 -7.85 -28.54
CA GLU A 84 -20.08 -8.49 -29.41
C GLU A 84 -20.76 -7.40 -30.25
N ARG A 85 -20.10 -7.04 -31.36
CA ARG A 85 -20.73 -6.48 -32.55
C ARG A 85 -19.93 -6.83 -33.79
#